data_AF-A0A7J0CFH3-F1
#
_entry.id   AF-A0A7J0CFH3-F1
#
_cell.length_a   1.000
_cell.length_b   1.000
_cell.length_c   1.000
_cell.angle_alpha   90.00
_cell.angle_beta   90.00
_cell.angle_gamma   90.00
#
_symmetry.space_group_name_H-M   'P 1'
#
loop_
_entity.id
_entity.type
_entity.pdbx_description
1 polymer ?
#
loop_
_entity_poly.entity_id
_entity_poly.type
_entity_poly.pdbx_seq_one_letter_code
_entity_poly.pdbx_strand_id
1 'polypeptide(L)'
;MDLGDLAALIALAGIPVTALVGHWQKRAVLAQAEAAHRTAMAQAEAAHRTALEVAEKTHRGALEVLRRQNQAETERRRREERHARYMGIQNALSEMREAVFAEPYDPQAVREAGSHVHRAEHALAMHASRRVSSLARGVTYVALRIIWPRSARSTISAAHAPRYWAEEVAPLRRELDEAVRDELEAEAEAEKHPPDTS
;
A
#
# COMPACT_ATOMS: atom_id res chain seq x y z
N MET A 1 51.95 46.66 -45.48
CA MET A 1 51.03 47.42 -46.34
C MET A 1 50.66 48.66 -45.56
N ASP A 2 51.13 49.82 -46.01
CA ASP A 2 50.93 51.11 -45.34
C ASP A 2 49.50 51.63 -45.65
N LEU A 3 48.94 52.47 -44.79
CA LEU A 3 47.64 53.14 -44.98
C LEU A 3 47.59 53.94 -46.28
N GLY A 4 48.75 54.45 -46.74
CA GLY A 4 48.90 55.16 -48.02
C GLY A 4 48.65 54.29 -49.26
N ASP A 5 49.14 53.04 -49.27
CA ASP A 5 48.97 52.11 -50.40
C ASP A 5 47.51 51.65 -50.55
N LEU A 6 46.80 51.53 -49.43
CA LEU A 6 45.40 51.10 -49.38
C LEU A 6 44.44 52.20 -49.86
N ALA A 7 44.76 53.47 -49.57
CA ALA A 7 44.02 54.64 -50.05
C ALA A 7 44.16 54.85 -51.56
N ALA A 8 45.35 54.62 -52.13
CA ALA A 8 45.60 54.73 -53.57
C ALA A 8 44.81 53.68 -54.38
N LEU A 9 44.69 52.46 -53.87
CA LEU A 9 43.89 51.38 -54.49
C LEU A 9 42.38 51.66 -54.47
N ILE A 10 41.85 52.24 -53.39
CA ILE A 10 40.43 52.61 -53.28
C ILE A 10 40.08 53.76 -54.27
N ALA A 11 40.99 54.71 -54.43
CA ALA A 11 40.83 55.82 -55.38
C ALA A 11 40.88 55.34 -56.86
N LEU A 12 41.73 54.36 -57.18
CA LEU A 12 41.89 53.81 -58.54
C LEU A 12 40.68 52.97 -59.00
N ALA A 13 39.98 52.32 -58.08
CA ALA A 13 38.82 51.48 -58.37
C ALA A 13 37.47 52.23 -58.40
N GLY A 14 37.44 53.52 -58.04
CA GLY A 14 36.23 54.35 -58.07
C GLY A 14 35.14 53.97 -57.06
N ILE A 15 35.47 53.18 -56.03
CA ILE A 15 34.50 52.73 -55.02
C ILE A 15 34.31 53.85 -53.98
N PRO A 16 33.11 54.41 -53.81
CA PRO A 16 32.89 55.47 -52.83
C PRO A 16 33.07 54.93 -51.41
N VAL A 17 33.77 55.68 -50.55
CA VAL A 17 34.03 55.34 -49.13
C VAL A 17 32.74 55.02 -48.36
N THR A 18 31.61 55.62 -48.75
CA THR A 18 30.28 55.34 -48.19
C THR A 18 29.82 53.89 -48.43
N ALA A 19 30.20 53.27 -49.55
CA ALA A 19 29.90 51.86 -49.82
C ALA A 19 30.72 50.92 -48.91
N LEU A 20 31.96 51.27 -48.58
CA LEU A 20 32.79 50.53 -47.62
C LEU A 20 32.20 50.62 -46.21
N VAL A 21 31.84 51.82 -45.75
CA VAL A 21 31.19 52.01 -44.44
C VAL A 21 29.87 51.25 -44.37
N GLY A 22 29.02 51.34 -45.39
CA GLY A 22 27.77 50.59 -45.47
C GLY A 22 27.99 49.07 -45.45
N HIS A 23 29.03 48.57 -46.13
CA HIS A 23 29.39 47.16 -46.11
C HIS A 23 29.85 46.70 -44.71
N TRP A 24 30.68 47.49 -44.03
CA TRP A 24 31.12 47.19 -42.66
C TRP A 24 29.98 47.24 -41.65
N GLN A 25 29.12 48.26 -41.72
CA GLN A 25 27.92 48.35 -40.87
C GLN A 25 27.01 47.14 -41.11
N LYS A 26 26.77 46.75 -42.37
CA LYS A 26 25.99 45.55 -42.68
C LYS A 26 26.63 44.28 -42.09
N ARG A 27 27.95 44.11 -42.20
CA ARG A 27 28.66 42.96 -41.61
C ARG A 27 28.57 42.96 -40.08
N ALA A 28 28.70 44.11 -39.44
CA ALA A 28 28.59 44.24 -38.00
C ALA A 28 27.17 43.88 -37.51
N VAL A 29 26.14 44.36 -38.19
CA VAL A 29 24.74 44.04 -37.88
C VAL A 29 24.46 42.55 -38.07
N LEU A 30 24.94 41.94 -39.16
CA LEU A 30 24.79 40.50 -39.37
C LEU A 30 25.50 39.68 -38.28
N ALA A 31 26.75 40.04 -37.94
CA ALA A 31 27.49 39.35 -36.88
C ALA A 31 26.80 39.48 -35.51
N GLN A 32 26.21 40.64 -35.21
CA GLN A 32 25.45 40.86 -33.98
C GLN A 32 24.15 40.03 -33.98
N ALA A 33 23.43 39.98 -35.12
CA ALA A 33 22.22 39.17 -35.26
C ALA A 33 22.53 37.67 -35.10
N GLU A 34 23.61 37.17 -35.69
CA GLU A 34 24.06 35.79 -35.54
C GLU A 34 24.48 35.46 -34.10
N ALA A 35 25.16 36.37 -33.42
CA ALA A 35 25.53 36.21 -32.01
C ALA A 35 24.29 36.20 -31.10
N ALA A 36 23.33 37.09 -31.34
CA ALA A 36 22.05 37.13 -30.63
C ALA A 36 21.24 35.85 -30.87
N HIS A 37 21.16 35.39 -32.12
CA HIS A 37 20.47 34.15 -32.48
C HIS A 37 21.07 32.93 -31.77
N ARG A 38 22.41 32.79 -31.78
CA ARG A 38 23.09 31.70 -31.06
C ARG A 38 22.84 31.75 -29.56
N THR A 39 22.86 32.94 -28.97
CA THR A 39 22.57 33.12 -27.53
C THR A 39 21.13 32.73 -27.21
N ALA A 40 20.17 33.15 -28.04
CA ALA A 40 18.76 32.81 -27.88
C ALA A 40 18.52 31.29 -28.00
N MET A 41 19.16 30.62 -28.97
CA MET A 41 19.08 29.17 -29.11
C MET A 41 19.65 28.44 -27.89
N ALA A 42 20.83 28.84 -27.40
CA ALA A 42 21.43 28.25 -26.21
C ALA A 42 20.55 28.42 -24.96
N GLN A 43 19.91 29.58 -24.81
CA GLN A 43 18.95 29.83 -23.72
C GLN A 43 17.69 28.96 -23.86
N ALA A 44 17.15 28.82 -25.06
CA ALA A 44 15.99 27.97 -25.32
C ALA A 44 16.30 26.48 -25.02
N GLU A 45 17.47 25.99 -25.43
CA GLU A 45 17.93 24.63 -25.14
C GLU A 45 18.15 24.40 -23.63
N ALA A 46 18.72 25.38 -22.93
CA ALA A 46 18.88 25.30 -21.48
C ALA A 46 17.52 25.27 -20.78
N ALA A 47 16.60 26.16 -21.14
CA ALA A 47 15.25 26.22 -20.58
C ALA A 47 14.48 24.92 -20.85
N HIS A 48 14.58 24.37 -22.06
CA HIS A 48 13.96 23.10 -22.41
C HIS A 48 14.47 21.94 -21.54
N ARG A 49 15.79 21.83 -21.36
CA ARG A 49 16.39 20.81 -20.48
C ARG A 49 15.93 20.95 -19.04
N THR A 50 15.97 22.16 -18.49
CA THR A 50 15.49 22.41 -17.12
C THR A 50 14.01 22.07 -16.96
N ALA A 51 13.16 22.40 -17.96
CA ALA A 51 11.75 22.04 -17.92
C ALA A 51 11.53 20.52 -17.91
N LEU A 52 12.32 19.77 -18.69
CA LEU A 52 12.27 18.30 -18.69
C LEU A 52 12.71 17.72 -17.34
N GLU A 53 13.81 18.20 -16.77
CA GLU A 53 14.31 17.75 -15.46
C GLU A 53 13.28 17.99 -14.34
N VAL A 54 12.64 19.16 -14.34
CA VAL A 54 11.58 19.51 -13.39
C VAL A 54 10.36 18.61 -13.57
N ALA A 55 9.93 18.37 -14.81
CA ALA A 55 8.82 17.48 -15.11
C ALA A 55 9.11 16.04 -14.66
N GLU A 56 10.30 15.52 -14.94
CA GLU A 56 10.71 14.17 -14.52
C GLU A 56 10.76 14.03 -12.99
N LYS A 57 11.36 15.00 -12.31
CA LYS A 57 11.42 15.02 -10.84
C LYS A 57 10.03 15.07 -10.21
N THR A 58 9.14 15.90 -10.76
CA THR A 58 7.76 16.03 -10.31
C THR A 58 7.00 14.72 -10.53
N HIS A 59 7.15 14.11 -11.70
CA HIS A 59 6.52 12.83 -12.02
C HIS A 59 6.99 11.71 -11.09
N ARG A 60 8.30 11.60 -10.86
CA ARG A 60 8.87 10.60 -9.94
C ARG A 60 8.35 10.80 -8.51
N GLY A 61 8.35 12.03 -8.01
CA GLY A 61 7.81 12.36 -6.69
C GLY A 61 6.32 12.00 -6.56
N ALA A 62 5.52 12.30 -7.58
CA ALA A 62 4.09 11.95 -7.60
C ALA A 62 3.87 10.43 -7.57
N LEU A 63 4.66 9.65 -8.32
CA LEU A 63 4.60 8.20 -8.30
C LEU A 63 4.99 7.60 -6.96
N GLU A 64 6.01 8.15 -6.30
CA GLU A 64 6.42 7.71 -4.96
C GLU A 64 5.32 7.95 -3.91
N VAL A 65 4.69 9.14 -3.96
CA VAL A 65 3.55 9.46 -3.08
C VAL A 65 2.39 8.48 -3.32
N LEU A 66 2.02 8.24 -4.58
CA LEU A 66 0.94 7.30 -4.92
C LEU A 66 1.25 5.87 -4.46
N ARG A 67 2.50 5.41 -4.61
CA ARG A 67 2.92 4.09 -4.13
C ARG A 67 2.77 3.96 -2.61
N ARG A 68 3.22 4.97 -1.85
CA ARG A 68 3.07 4.98 -0.39
C ARG A 68 1.60 4.99 0.03
N GLN A 69 0.76 5.78 -0.62
CA GLN A 69 -0.68 5.81 -0.36
C GLN A 69 -1.34 4.45 -0.62
N ASN A 70 -1.04 3.83 -1.76
CA ASN A 70 -1.59 2.53 -2.12
C ASN A 70 -1.13 1.40 -1.18
N GLN A 71 0.13 1.44 -0.73
CA GLN A 71 0.66 0.52 0.28
C GLN A 71 -0.09 0.68 1.61
N ALA A 72 -0.22 1.90 2.11
CA ALA A 72 -0.95 2.18 3.35
C ALA A 72 -2.42 1.77 3.26
N GLU A 73 -3.08 2.02 2.12
CA GLU A 73 -4.47 1.58 1.90
C GLU A 73 -4.58 0.06 1.89
N THR A 74 -3.68 -0.64 1.21
CA THR A 74 -3.65 -2.10 1.16
C THR A 74 -3.46 -2.71 2.55
N GLU A 75 -2.55 -2.16 3.35
CA GLU A 75 -2.31 -2.59 4.72
C GLU A 75 -3.52 -2.33 5.62
N ARG A 76 -4.12 -1.15 5.51
CA ARG A 76 -5.37 -0.83 6.21
C ARG A 76 -6.48 -1.82 5.86
N ARG A 77 -6.68 -2.13 4.57
CA ARG A 77 -7.70 -3.07 4.11
C ARG A 77 -7.47 -4.47 4.68
N ARG A 78 -6.21 -4.94 4.69
CA ARG A 78 -5.84 -6.22 5.30
C ARG A 78 -6.13 -6.27 6.80
N ARG A 79 -5.90 -5.18 7.52
CA ARG A 79 -6.23 -5.07 8.95
C ARG A 79 -7.73 -5.14 9.19
N GLU A 80 -8.51 -4.36 8.42
CA GLU A 80 -9.97 -4.37 8.49
C GLU A 80 -10.53 -5.78 8.17
N GLU A 81 -9.99 -6.46 7.16
CA GLU A 81 -10.35 -7.83 6.83
C GLU A 81 -10.02 -8.81 7.97
N ARG A 82 -8.81 -8.76 8.55
CA ARG A 82 -8.45 -9.59 9.72
C ARG A 82 -9.40 -9.37 10.89
N HIS A 83 -9.65 -8.12 11.24
CA HIS A 83 -10.57 -7.77 12.32
C HIS A 83 -11.98 -8.30 12.05
N ALA A 84 -12.49 -8.17 10.82
CA ALA A 84 -13.78 -8.76 10.45
C ALA A 84 -13.79 -10.29 10.57
N ARG A 85 -12.69 -10.99 10.25
CA ARG A 85 -12.57 -12.44 10.47
C ARG A 85 -12.56 -12.80 11.95
N TYR A 86 -11.88 -12.03 12.79
CA TYR A 86 -11.89 -12.20 14.25
C TYR A 86 -13.31 -12.07 14.82
N MET A 87 -14.03 -11.03 14.42
CA MET A 87 -15.43 -10.88 14.83
C MET A 87 -16.31 -12.01 14.30
N GLY A 88 -16.05 -12.49 13.09
CA GLY A 88 -16.75 -13.63 12.50
C GLY A 88 -16.65 -14.91 13.34
N ILE A 89 -15.45 -15.29 13.79
CA ILE A 89 -15.29 -16.47 14.65
C ILE A 89 -15.92 -16.28 16.04
N GLN A 90 -15.83 -15.06 16.61
CA GLN A 90 -16.42 -14.76 17.91
C GLN A 90 -17.96 -14.83 17.88
N ASN A 91 -18.56 -14.32 16.80
CA ASN A 91 -19.99 -14.40 16.58
C ASN A 91 -20.42 -15.86 16.42
N ALA A 92 -19.73 -16.64 15.57
CA ALA A 92 -20.04 -18.05 15.38
C ALA A 92 -19.91 -18.87 16.68
N LEU A 93 -18.88 -18.62 17.51
CA LEU A 93 -18.74 -19.25 18.82
C LEU A 93 -19.85 -18.83 19.80
N SER A 94 -20.36 -17.61 19.67
CA SER A 94 -21.47 -17.12 20.51
C SER A 94 -22.80 -17.73 20.07
N GLU A 95 -23.07 -17.81 18.77
CA GLU A 95 -24.21 -18.55 18.20
C GLU A 95 -24.21 -20.01 18.67
N MET A 96 -23.04 -20.67 18.61
CA MET A 96 -22.92 -22.05 19.07
C MET A 96 -23.16 -22.18 20.58
N ARG A 97 -22.65 -21.23 21.38
CA ARG A 97 -22.95 -21.18 22.81
C ARG A 97 -24.46 -21.04 23.04
N GLU A 98 -25.11 -20.09 22.39
CA GLU A 98 -26.55 -19.87 22.54
C GLU A 98 -27.34 -21.13 22.20
N ALA A 99 -27.02 -21.81 21.09
CA ALA A 99 -27.64 -23.07 20.72
C ALA A 99 -27.41 -24.19 21.76
N VAL A 100 -26.21 -24.27 22.36
CA VAL A 100 -25.89 -25.26 23.40
C VAL A 100 -26.67 -25.03 24.69
N PHE A 101 -26.95 -23.77 25.04
CA PHE A 101 -27.66 -23.38 26.25
C PHE A 101 -29.17 -23.16 26.02
N ALA A 102 -29.68 -23.40 24.81
CA ALA A 102 -31.09 -23.21 24.48
C ALA A 102 -31.98 -24.24 25.19
N GLU A 103 -33.15 -23.76 25.66
CA GLU A 103 -34.22 -24.60 26.20
C GLU A 103 -35.50 -24.37 25.38
N PRO A 104 -36.05 -25.41 24.71
CA PRO A 104 -35.57 -26.78 24.64
C PRO A 104 -34.28 -26.93 23.82
N TYR A 105 -33.46 -27.92 24.17
CA TYR A 105 -32.23 -28.24 23.44
C TYR A 105 -32.55 -28.74 22.01
N ASP A 106 -32.01 -28.07 21.00
CA ASP A 106 -32.12 -28.46 19.59
C ASP A 106 -30.77 -28.94 19.02
N PRO A 107 -30.58 -30.27 18.83
CA PRO A 107 -29.36 -30.80 18.25
C PRO A 107 -29.06 -30.32 16.82
N GLN A 108 -30.08 -29.91 16.06
CA GLN A 108 -29.89 -29.42 14.70
C GLN A 108 -29.34 -27.99 14.70
N ALA A 109 -29.90 -27.08 15.51
CA ALA A 109 -29.35 -25.74 15.70
C ALA A 109 -27.88 -25.78 16.14
N VAL A 110 -27.53 -26.68 17.08
CA VAL A 110 -26.13 -26.84 17.53
C VAL A 110 -25.23 -27.31 16.38
N ARG A 111 -25.67 -28.26 15.54
CA ARG A 111 -24.93 -28.72 14.35
C ARG A 111 -24.68 -27.60 13.34
N GLU A 112 -25.68 -26.78 13.09
CA GLU A 112 -25.61 -25.66 12.15
C GLU A 112 -24.63 -24.59 12.66
N ALA A 113 -24.77 -24.19 13.92
CA ALA A 113 -23.84 -23.26 14.56
C ALA A 113 -22.39 -23.79 14.58
N GLY A 114 -22.18 -25.09 14.81
CA GLY A 114 -20.84 -25.69 14.69
C GLY A 114 -20.27 -25.61 13.27
N SER A 115 -21.11 -25.77 12.24
CA SER A 115 -20.68 -25.56 10.86
C SER A 115 -20.27 -24.11 10.60
N HIS A 116 -20.90 -23.14 11.26
CA HIS A 116 -20.51 -21.73 11.21
C HIS A 116 -19.13 -21.52 11.83
N VAL A 117 -18.89 -22.09 13.01
CA VAL A 117 -17.59 -22.03 13.70
C VAL A 117 -16.48 -22.63 12.81
N HIS A 118 -16.73 -23.78 12.19
CA HIS A 118 -15.76 -24.41 11.29
C HIS A 118 -15.43 -23.54 10.05
N ARG A 119 -16.44 -22.96 9.40
CA ARG A 119 -16.22 -22.05 8.25
C ARG A 119 -15.49 -20.77 8.68
N ALA A 120 -15.84 -20.22 9.83
CA ALA A 120 -15.19 -19.03 10.36
C ALA A 120 -13.73 -19.29 10.73
N GLU A 121 -13.38 -20.46 11.26
CA GLU A 121 -11.99 -20.86 11.52
C GLU A 121 -11.17 -20.93 10.23
N HIS A 122 -11.70 -21.57 9.19
CA HIS A 122 -11.02 -21.61 7.90
C HIS A 122 -10.82 -20.23 7.31
N ALA A 123 -11.84 -19.38 7.34
CA ALA A 123 -11.73 -18.00 6.87
C ALA A 123 -10.69 -17.23 7.68
N LEU A 124 -10.61 -17.45 8.99
CA LEU A 124 -9.64 -16.80 9.84
C LEU A 124 -8.21 -17.27 9.59
N ALA A 125 -8.00 -18.58 9.42
CA ALA A 125 -6.70 -19.19 9.22
C ALA A 125 -5.97 -18.69 7.97
N MET A 126 -6.69 -18.14 6.98
CA MET A 126 -6.10 -17.55 5.77
C MET A 126 -5.46 -16.18 6.00
N HIS A 127 -5.82 -15.48 7.09
CA HIS A 127 -5.40 -14.10 7.32
C HIS A 127 -4.67 -13.88 8.65
N ALA A 128 -4.89 -14.74 9.65
CA ALA A 128 -4.31 -14.59 10.98
C ALA A 128 -2.88 -15.13 11.09
N SER A 129 -2.15 -14.70 12.13
CA SER A 129 -0.87 -15.32 12.47
C SER A 129 -1.01 -16.82 12.75
N ARG A 130 0.12 -17.55 12.68
CA ARG A 130 0.16 -18.98 13.00
C ARG A 130 -0.33 -19.26 14.44
N ARG A 131 -0.05 -18.38 15.41
CA ARG A 131 -0.49 -18.51 16.80
C ARG A 131 -2.00 -18.45 16.89
N VAL A 132 -2.60 -17.39 16.36
CA VAL A 132 -4.06 -17.19 16.39
C VAL A 132 -4.79 -18.26 15.59
N SER A 133 -4.29 -18.62 14.41
CA SER A 133 -4.82 -19.73 13.59
C SER A 133 -4.79 -21.06 14.36
N SER A 134 -3.70 -21.35 15.06
CA SER A 134 -3.59 -22.57 15.88
C SER A 134 -4.58 -22.58 17.04
N LEU A 135 -4.75 -21.45 17.74
CA LEU A 135 -5.71 -21.32 18.84
C LEU A 135 -7.15 -21.43 18.34
N ALA A 136 -7.49 -20.76 17.24
CA ALA A 136 -8.81 -20.82 16.63
C ALA A 136 -9.16 -22.27 16.23
N ARG A 137 -8.21 -22.99 15.63
CA ARG A 137 -8.37 -24.43 15.35
C ARG A 137 -8.57 -25.25 16.62
N GLY A 138 -7.81 -24.97 17.67
CA GLY A 138 -7.94 -25.63 18.97
C GLY A 138 -9.34 -25.45 19.57
N VAL A 139 -9.82 -24.20 19.66
CA VAL A 139 -11.17 -23.87 20.12
C VAL A 139 -12.23 -24.56 19.28
N THR A 140 -12.15 -24.43 17.95
CA THR A 140 -13.10 -25.06 17.01
C THR A 140 -13.12 -26.56 17.20
N TYR A 141 -11.96 -27.21 17.29
CA TYR A 141 -11.86 -28.64 17.51
C TYR A 141 -12.52 -29.07 18.82
N VAL A 142 -12.26 -28.37 19.93
CA VAL A 142 -12.83 -28.69 21.25
C VAL A 142 -14.33 -28.43 21.27
N ALA A 143 -14.81 -27.33 20.70
CA ALA A 143 -16.23 -26.99 20.61
C ALA A 143 -17.00 -28.01 19.76
N LEU A 144 -16.46 -28.41 18.60
CA LEU A 144 -17.11 -29.38 17.71
C LEU A 144 -17.23 -30.78 18.30
N ARG A 145 -16.52 -31.12 19.40
CA ARG A 145 -16.74 -32.39 20.11
C ARG A 145 -18.12 -32.51 20.74
N ILE A 146 -18.81 -31.38 20.96
CA ILE A 146 -20.22 -31.35 21.38
C ILE A 146 -21.11 -31.97 20.29
N ILE A 147 -20.74 -31.79 19.02
CA ILE A 147 -21.55 -32.18 17.85
C ILE A 147 -21.10 -33.53 17.29
N TRP A 148 -19.79 -33.73 17.16
CA TRP A 148 -19.16 -34.89 16.54
C TRP A 148 -18.28 -35.63 17.54
N PRO A 149 -18.86 -36.54 18.33
CA PRO A 149 -18.06 -37.37 19.21
C PRO A 149 -17.18 -38.30 18.37
N ARG A 150 -15.88 -38.28 18.63
CA ARG A 150 -14.86 -39.11 17.95
C ARG A 150 -15.10 -40.61 18.10
N SER A 151 -15.96 -41.04 19.02
CA SER A 151 -16.36 -42.43 19.22
C SER A 151 -17.78 -42.51 19.76
N ALA A 152 -18.46 -43.64 19.56
CA ALA A 152 -19.78 -43.93 20.14
C ALA A 152 -19.83 -43.85 21.69
N ARG A 153 -18.69 -43.67 22.36
CA ARG A 153 -18.56 -43.56 23.83
C ARG A 153 -18.34 -42.13 24.35
N SER A 154 -18.25 -41.12 23.49
CA SER A 154 -17.90 -39.74 23.91
C SER A 154 -18.94 -38.69 23.53
N THR A 155 -20.19 -39.08 23.29
CA THR A 155 -21.32 -38.16 23.09
C THR A 155 -21.47 -37.34 24.37
N ILE A 156 -21.13 -36.05 24.31
CA ILE A 156 -21.49 -35.13 25.39
C ILE A 156 -23.01 -35.01 25.34
N SER A 157 -23.70 -35.53 26.36
CA SER A 157 -25.15 -35.44 26.38
C SER A 157 -25.57 -33.97 26.49
N ALA A 158 -26.79 -33.64 26.03
CA ALA A 158 -27.33 -32.28 26.11
C ALA A 158 -27.21 -31.69 27.53
N ALA A 159 -27.44 -32.51 28.56
CA ALA A 159 -27.30 -32.11 29.96
C ALA A 159 -25.85 -31.76 30.39
N HIS A 160 -24.84 -32.31 29.72
CA HIS A 160 -23.42 -32.04 30.02
C HIS A 160 -22.80 -30.98 29.10
N ALA A 161 -23.45 -30.62 28.00
CA ALA A 161 -22.92 -29.67 27.03
C ALA A 161 -22.65 -28.27 27.63
N PRO A 162 -23.52 -27.70 28.49
CA PRO A 162 -23.23 -26.46 29.21
C PRO A 162 -21.97 -26.52 30.08
N ARG A 163 -21.79 -27.62 30.82
CA ARG A 163 -20.63 -27.82 31.69
C ARG A 163 -19.35 -27.96 30.89
N TYR A 164 -19.38 -28.80 29.85
CA TYR A 164 -18.25 -28.98 28.94
C TYR A 164 -17.85 -27.67 28.25
N TRP A 165 -18.82 -26.85 27.82
CA TRP A 165 -18.54 -25.54 27.26
C TRP A 165 -17.77 -24.66 28.26
N ALA A 166 -18.23 -24.59 29.50
CA ALA A 166 -17.61 -23.77 30.54
C ALA A 166 -16.19 -24.27 30.93
N GLU A 167 -16.00 -25.58 31.00
CA GLU A 167 -14.75 -26.21 31.44
C GLU A 167 -13.68 -26.25 30.33
N GLU A 168 -14.08 -26.49 29.08
CA GLU A 168 -13.12 -26.81 28.00
C GLU A 168 -13.09 -25.75 26.89
N VAL A 169 -14.24 -25.20 26.49
CA VAL A 169 -14.32 -24.26 25.36
C VAL A 169 -14.01 -22.84 25.81
N ALA A 170 -14.57 -22.40 26.95
CA ALA A 170 -14.44 -21.03 27.42
C ALA A 170 -13.00 -20.61 27.76
N PRO A 171 -12.13 -21.46 28.37
CA PRO A 171 -10.72 -21.11 28.57
C PRO A 171 -9.98 -20.87 27.25
N LEU A 172 -10.11 -21.78 26.28
CA LEU A 172 -9.45 -21.65 24.98
C LEU A 172 -9.96 -20.44 24.19
N ARG A 173 -11.26 -20.11 24.32
CA ARG A 173 -11.81 -18.89 23.73
C ARG A 173 -11.15 -17.64 24.31
N ARG A 174 -10.91 -17.59 25.62
CA ARG A 174 -10.20 -16.47 26.25
C ARG A 174 -8.75 -16.39 25.76
N GLU A 175 -8.04 -17.51 25.65
CA GLU A 175 -6.69 -17.52 25.09
C GLU A 175 -6.65 -17.03 23.63
N LEU A 176 -7.66 -17.38 22.83
CA LEU A 176 -7.84 -16.85 21.48
C LEU A 176 -8.08 -15.33 21.51
N ASP A 177 -8.96 -14.84 22.38
CA ASP A 177 -9.27 -13.41 22.53
C ASP A 177 -8.03 -12.60 22.91
N GLU A 178 -7.24 -13.10 23.87
CA GLU A 178 -5.99 -12.50 24.29
C GLU A 178 -4.97 -12.47 23.14
N ALA A 179 -4.78 -13.59 22.43
CA ALA A 179 -3.85 -13.64 21.30
C ALA A 179 -4.26 -12.72 20.14
N VAL A 180 -5.57 -12.59 19.88
CA VAL A 180 -6.10 -11.64 18.89
C VAL A 180 -5.84 -10.20 19.31
N ARG A 181 -6.08 -9.87 20.58
CA ARG A 181 -5.81 -8.54 21.13
C ARG A 181 -4.32 -8.20 21.02
N ASP A 182 -3.44 -9.10 21.44
CA ASP A 182 -1.97 -8.92 21.35
C ASP A 182 -1.55 -8.62 19.89
N GLU A 183 -2.10 -9.36 18.92
CA GLU A 183 -1.79 -9.17 17.50
C GLU A 183 -2.29 -7.82 16.97
N LEU A 184 -3.50 -7.40 17.33
CA LEU A 184 -4.06 -6.11 16.94
C LEU A 184 -3.31 -4.93 17.58
N GLU A 185 -2.88 -5.07 18.83
CA GLU A 185 -2.07 -4.07 19.53
C GLU A 185 -0.69 -3.93 18.89
N ALA A 186 -0.02 -5.04 18.59
CA ALA A 186 1.27 -5.04 17.88
C ALA A 186 1.16 -4.38 16.50
N GLU A 187 0.06 -4.61 15.78
CA GLU A 187 -0.20 -3.95 14.49
C GLU A 187 -0.44 -2.44 14.65
N ALA A 188 -1.15 -2.02 15.69
CA ALA A 188 -1.37 -0.60 15.98
C ALA A 188 -0.08 0.12 16.42
N GLU A 189 0.82 -0.58 17.11
CA GLU A 189 2.14 -0.04 17.47
C GLU A 189 3.06 0.11 16.27
N ALA A 190 3.06 -0.88 15.35
CA ALA A 190 3.81 -0.84 14.11
C ALA A 190 3.36 0.32 13.19
N GLU A 191 2.07 0.69 13.20
CA GLU A 191 1.57 1.85 12.46
C GLU A 191 2.08 3.18 13.04
N LYS A 192 2.21 3.28 14.37
CA LYS A 192 2.73 4.49 15.02
C LYS A 192 4.23 4.68 14.77
N HIS A 193 4.96 3.59 14.56
CA HIS A 193 6.42 3.58 14.37
C HIS A 193 6.76 2.78 13.11
N PRO A 194 6.44 3.32 11.91
CA PRO A 194 6.78 2.63 10.68
C PRO A 194 8.30 2.41 10.66
N PRO A 195 8.78 1.21 10.27
CA PRO A 195 10.20 0.93 10.21
C PRO A 195 10.87 1.97 9.30
N ASP A 196 11.97 2.56 9.76
CA ASP A 196 12.75 3.51 8.96
C ASP A 196 13.20 2.80 7.69
N THR A 197 12.51 3.10 6.58
CA THR A 197 12.91 2.64 5.24
C THR A 197 14.08 3.50 4.78
N SER A 198 15.26 3.24 5.34
CA SER A 198 16.54 3.78 4.86
C SER A 198 17.06 3.02 3.65
#